data_AF-A0A7X7MN69-F1
#
_entry.id   AF-A0A7X7MN69-F1
#
_cell.length_a   1.000
_cell.length_b   1.000
_cell.length_c   1.000
_cell.angle_alpha   90.00
_cell.angle_beta   90.00
_cell.angle_gamma   90.00
#
_symmetry.space_group_name_H-M   'P 1'
#
loop_
_entity.id
_entity.type
_entity.pdbx_description
1 polymer ?
#
loop_
_entity_poly.entity_id
_entity_poly.type
_entity_poly.pdbx_seq_one_letter_code
_entity_poly.pdbx_strand_id
1 'polypeptide(L)'
;MTEQQNEHDDNRQWFLRINGETVFGPVATQGLVVWAEQGRILPGHEVSQDRKKWVQAVSVELLDMRWFVDDGDGELRGPLNRLAAEALIKSGKVSPTAQVVAAEDVESESAVAAPAGEKRLREAMPEDVLQRRVHELETMVSEQRERLSKLSDANALETIQHEREVLAALLKEAEAQKEALVRNAEKDARAHERKLEQLRQQVKRFEQQLEETAGAAPRLTELEQALLFHERQSGEREQIVATREAELAAAQARVKELEARLTEAERVAARAATAEEALAAGEQRIEELSAALAQASARAATAETARAEAEARARASEAEWEEERRRVQALGQKLERAEVSAETTGKALAAAEARACASETSLAEVLNDANARDITYQEKIAELEKMCAQPPEETARFYADQAAVYELINAEVAELAVSLEREKTQAEQLKTWSAQRQQSLLDRRQKLLKHLGGSPGDMTRRTVREQPSEPQIARLRADLENMRVTYQREMRLAETKERELQDKVRLLETEGARLLSQIVAGEKRSQQIEELEEQTRKREHELAVERKNRDEEREQFEANQRALLMRIETLERAAKPSTPEEQQSAEARSVKLASWMRLKG
;
A
#
# COMPACT_ATOMS: atom_id res chain seq x y z
N MET A 1 -68.33 10.70 14.92
CA MET A 1 -68.97 10.38 13.62
C MET A 1 -67.90 10.55 12.53
N THR A 2 -67.03 9.58 12.30
CA THR A 2 -66.87 8.26 12.94
C THR A 2 -65.40 8.01 13.28
N GLU A 3 -65.16 7.11 14.22
CA GLU A 3 -63.81 6.75 14.64
C GLU A 3 -63.10 5.84 13.64
N GLN A 4 -61.82 6.12 13.40
CA GLN A 4 -60.80 5.09 13.18
C GLN A 4 -59.65 5.42 14.14
N GLN A 5 -59.49 4.58 15.17
CA GLN A 5 -58.56 4.80 16.28
C GLN A 5 -57.26 4.02 16.05
N ASN A 6 -56.12 4.64 16.39
CA ASN A 6 -54.83 4.05 16.79
C ASN A 6 -54.47 2.61 16.34
N GLU A 7 -53.64 2.47 15.30
CA GLU A 7 -52.77 1.30 15.12
C GLU A 7 -51.28 1.69 15.16
N HIS A 8 -50.88 2.12 16.35
CA HIS A 8 -49.57 1.95 17.01
C HIS A 8 -48.29 1.81 16.16
N ASP A 9 -47.37 2.79 16.34
CA ASP A 9 -45.92 2.59 16.20
C ASP A 9 -45.42 1.59 17.28
N ASP A 10 -45.72 0.29 17.11
CA ASP A 10 -45.22 -0.76 18.00
C ASP A 10 -43.74 -1.02 17.70
N ASN A 11 -42.88 -0.18 18.29
CA ASN A 11 -41.43 -0.16 18.12
C ASN A 11 -40.71 -1.37 18.76
N ARG A 12 -41.39 -2.51 18.86
CA ARG A 12 -40.83 -3.80 19.28
C ARG A 12 -40.03 -4.40 18.14
N GLN A 13 -38.80 -4.78 18.44
CA GLN A 13 -37.96 -5.53 17.51
C GLN A 13 -38.18 -7.02 17.72
N TRP A 14 -38.59 -7.70 16.66
CA TRP A 14 -38.80 -9.13 16.62
C TRP A 14 -37.69 -9.84 15.85
N PHE A 15 -37.47 -11.09 16.23
CA PHE A 15 -36.59 -12.03 15.58
C PHE A 15 -37.37 -13.31 15.30
N LEU A 16 -37.28 -13.82 14.07
CA LEU A 16 -37.87 -15.10 13.64
C LEU A 16 -36.79 -16.18 13.69
N ARG A 17 -37.08 -17.33 14.29
CA ARG A 17 -36.21 -18.52 14.29
C ARG A 17 -36.86 -19.64 13.50
N ILE A 18 -36.14 -20.16 12.51
CA ILE A 18 -36.56 -21.27 11.66
C ILE A 18 -35.74 -22.50 12.06
N ASN A 19 -36.46 -23.60 12.32
CA ASN A 19 -35.93 -24.93 12.69
C ASN A 19 -34.94 -24.92 13.87
N GLY A 20 -35.07 -23.97 14.80
CA GLY A 20 -34.20 -23.84 15.98
C GLY A 20 -32.80 -23.23 15.72
N GLU A 21 -32.35 -23.15 14.47
CA GLU A 21 -30.97 -22.80 14.10
C GLU A 21 -30.83 -21.39 13.51
N THR A 22 -31.66 -21.04 12.51
CA THR A 22 -31.48 -19.81 11.73
C THR A 22 -32.35 -18.67 12.26
N VAL A 23 -31.72 -17.54 12.61
CA VAL A 23 -32.39 -16.38 13.24
C VAL A 23 -32.34 -15.15 12.33
N PHE A 24 -33.52 -14.61 12.00
CA PHE A 24 -33.71 -13.46 11.13
C PHE A 24 -34.25 -12.26 11.92
N GLY A 25 -33.66 -11.07 11.73
CA GLY A 25 -34.09 -9.81 12.36
C GLY A 25 -32.91 -8.98 12.91
N PRO A 26 -33.16 -7.75 13.42
CA PRO A 26 -34.45 -7.28 13.91
C PRO A 26 -35.42 -6.83 12.82
N VAL A 27 -36.71 -7.01 13.07
CA VAL A 27 -37.81 -6.49 12.25
C VAL A 27 -38.85 -5.84 13.17
N ALA A 28 -39.43 -4.70 12.79
CA ALA A 28 -40.53 -4.09 13.53
C ALA A 28 -41.80 -4.97 13.45
N THR A 29 -42.73 -4.82 14.40
CA THR A 29 -43.98 -5.61 14.47
C THR A 29 -44.70 -5.74 13.11
N GLN A 30 -44.91 -4.62 12.39
CA GLN A 30 -45.57 -4.63 11.08
C GLN A 30 -44.83 -5.47 10.02
N GLY A 31 -43.49 -5.48 10.04
CA GLY A 31 -42.70 -6.28 9.10
C GLY A 31 -42.78 -7.78 9.38
N LEU A 32 -43.01 -8.18 10.64
CA LEU A 32 -43.27 -9.57 11.01
C LEU A 32 -44.66 -10.04 10.54
N VAL A 33 -45.68 -9.17 10.64
CA VAL A 33 -47.02 -9.43 10.08
C VAL A 33 -46.93 -9.64 8.57
N VAL A 34 -46.25 -8.75 7.85
CA VAL A 34 -46.04 -8.86 6.39
C VAL A 34 -45.29 -10.15 6.01
N TRP A 35 -44.45 -10.71 6.89
CA TRP A 35 -43.83 -12.03 6.67
C TRP A 35 -44.82 -13.20 6.86
N ALA A 36 -45.79 -13.10 7.76
CA ALA A 36 -46.88 -14.06 7.89
C ALA A 36 -47.83 -14.00 6.68
N GLU A 37 -48.24 -12.80 6.25
CA GLU A 37 -49.09 -12.57 5.06
C GLU A 37 -48.45 -13.14 3.78
N GLN A 38 -47.12 -13.03 3.64
CA GLN A 38 -46.36 -13.59 2.52
C GLN A 38 -46.09 -15.10 2.64
N GLY A 39 -46.59 -15.78 3.67
CA GLY A 39 -46.38 -17.21 3.89
C GLY A 39 -44.94 -17.61 4.22
N ARG A 40 -44.11 -16.67 4.70
CA ARG A 40 -42.72 -16.93 5.13
C ARG A 40 -42.62 -17.48 6.55
N ILE A 41 -43.70 -17.38 7.32
CA ILE A 41 -43.82 -17.94 8.66
C ILE A 41 -44.72 -19.17 8.59
N LEU A 42 -44.17 -20.33 8.99
CA LEU A 42 -44.82 -21.64 8.89
C LEU A 42 -45.09 -22.22 10.29
N PRO A 43 -46.00 -23.22 10.40
CA PRO A 43 -46.11 -24.04 11.60
C PRO A 43 -44.75 -24.54 12.08
N GLY A 44 -44.46 -24.37 13.38
CA GLY A 44 -43.18 -24.75 13.98
C GLY A 44 -42.08 -23.68 13.92
N HIS A 45 -42.25 -22.57 13.21
CA HIS A 45 -41.38 -21.40 13.37
C HIS A 45 -41.61 -20.75 14.75
N GLU A 46 -40.58 -20.12 15.31
CA GLU A 46 -40.65 -19.40 16.59
C GLU A 46 -40.29 -17.92 16.42
N VAL A 47 -40.80 -17.07 17.29
CA VAL A 47 -40.49 -15.64 17.34
C VAL A 47 -40.06 -15.21 18.74
N SER A 48 -39.25 -14.16 18.81
CA SER A 48 -38.70 -13.61 20.06
C SER A 48 -38.52 -12.10 19.96
N GLN A 49 -38.65 -11.39 21.08
CA GLN A 49 -38.33 -9.96 21.20
C GLN A 49 -36.93 -9.72 21.79
N ASP A 50 -36.36 -10.69 22.51
CA ASP A 50 -35.11 -10.54 23.28
C ASP A 50 -34.01 -11.55 22.88
N ARG A 51 -34.28 -12.38 21.86
CA ARG A 51 -33.48 -13.53 21.40
C ARG A 51 -33.27 -14.65 22.44
N LYS A 52 -33.92 -14.57 23.61
CA LYS A 52 -33.74 -15.51 24.74
C LYS A 52 -35.01 -16.30 25.01
N LYS A 53 -36.17 -15.64 25.02
CA LYS A 53 -37.49 -16.26 25.12
C LYS A 53 -38.05 -16.44 23.72
N TRP A 54 -38.22 -17.68 23.31
CA TRP A 54 -38.79 -18.07 22.02
C TRP A 54 -40.21 -18.59 22.23
N VAL A 55 -41.13 -18.15 21.38
CA VAL A 55 -42.56 -18.47 21.42
C VAL A 55 -42.95 -18.95 20.01
N GLN A 56 -43.75 -20.00 19.89
CA GLN A 56 -44.19 -20.48 18.57
C GLN A 56 -45.00 -19.40 17.85
N ALA A 57 -44.76 -19.21 16.55
CA ALA A 57 -45.44 -18.17 15.78
C ALA A 57 -46.98 -18.35 15.78
N VAL A 58 -47.44 -19.61 15.84
CA VAL A 58 -48.87 -19.97 15.92
C VAL A 58 -49.55 -19.45 17.20
N SER A 59 -48.81 -19.29 18.30
CA SER A 59 -49.36 -18.74 19.56
C SER A 59 -49.19 -17.22 19.70
N VAL A 60 -48.80 -16.52 18.63
CA VAL A 60 -48.80 -15.06 18.56
C VAL A 60 -50.01 -14.59 17.76
N GLU A 61 -51.07 -14.19 18.47
CA GLU A 61 -52.37 -13.76 17.92
C GLU A 61 -52.23 -12.74 16.77
N LEU A 62 -51.26 -11.83 16.89
CA LEU A 62 -50.97 -10.75 15.94
C LEU A 62 -50.46 -11.24 14.56
N LEU A 63 -50.14 -12.53 14.39
CA LEU A 63 -49.80 -13.12 13.08
C LEU A 63 -51.00 -13.80 12.39
N ASP A 64 -52.15 -13.90 13.07
CA ASP A 64 -53.39 -14.57 12.65
C ASP A 64 -53.18 -15.96 11.99
N MET A 65 -52.26 -16.76 12.53
CA MET A 65 -51.96 -18.10 12.04
C MET A 65 -53.01 -19.12 12.55
N ARG A 66 -54.22 -19.05 11.99
CA ARG A 66 -55.39 -19.85 12.40
C ARG A 66 -56.16 -20.52 11.24
N TRP A 67 -55.71 -20.30 10.01
CA TRP A 67 -56.42 -20.72 8.80
C TRP A 67 -55.79 -21.97 8.18
N PHE A 68 -56.62 -22.86 7.63
CA PHE A 68 -56.19 -24.05 6.92
C PHE A 68 -56.69 -23.99 5.47
N VAL A 69 -55.94 -24.62 4.56
CA VAL A 69 -56.43 -24.94 3.21
C VAL A 69 -56.79 -26.41 3.19
N ASP A 70 -58.02 -26.72 2.79
CA ASP A 70 -58.42 -28.08 2.44
C ASP A 70 -58.20 -28.29 0.94
N ASP A 71 -57.19 -29.09 0.59
CA ASP A 71 -56.83 -29.40 -0.79
C ASP A 71 -57.84 -30.38 -1.44
N GLY A 72 -58.74 -31.01 -0.65
CA GLY A 72 -59.82 -31.91 -1.09
C GLY A 72 -59.53 -33.40 -0.96
N ASP A 73 -58.25 -33.78 -0.79
CA ASP A 73 -57.80 -35.17 -0.59
C ASP A 73 -57.70 -35.57 0.90
N GLY A 74 -58.10 -34.68 1.83
CA GLY A 74 -58.14 -34.93 3.28
C GLY A 74 -56.89 -34.54 4.07
N GLU A 75 -55.85 -34.00 3.43
CA GLU A 75 -54.72 -33.34 4.12
C GLU A 75 -54.99 -31.84 4.28
N LEU A 76 -55.17 -31.38 5.53
CA LEU A 76 -55.35 -29.96 5.87
C LEU A 76 -54.00 -29.23 5.94
N ARG A 77 -53.78 -28.26 5.05
CA ARG A 77 -52.57 -27.41 5.02
C ARG A 77 -52.73 -26.18 5.90
N GLY A 78 -52.20 -26.24 7.12
CA GLY A 78 -52.15 -25.11 8.05
C GLY A 78 -51.46 -25.47 9.38
N PRO A 79 -51.55 -24.60 10.40
CA PRO A 79 -52.18 -23.27 10.37
C PRO A 79 -51.32 -22.19 9.70
N LEU A 80 -51.96 -21.35 8.90
CA LEU A 80 -51.36 -20.24 8.15
C LEU A 80 -52.11 -18.93 8.41
N ASN A 81 -51.49 -17.81 8.02
CA ASN A 81 -52.19 -16.53 7.90
C ASN A 81 -53.17 -16.57 6.72
N ARG A 82 -54.34 -15.92 6.86
CA ARG A 82 -55.39 -15.91 5.83
C ARG A 82 -54.91 -15.50 4.45
N LEU A 83 -54.10 -14.44 4.35
CA LEU A 83 -53.65 -13.92 3.06
C LEU A 83 -52.67 -14.87 2.38
N ALA A 84 -51.87 -15.62 3.16
CA ALA A 84 -51.00 -16.67 2.65
C ALA A 84 -51.82 -17.87 2.13
N ALA A 85 -52.87 -18.29 2.85
CA ALA A 85 -53.79 -19.35 2.41
C ALA A 85 -54.52 -18.99 1.11
N GLU A 86 -55.07 -17.77 1.02
CA GLU A 86 -55.69 -17.28 -0.21
C GLU A 86 -54.68 -17.14 -1.37
N ALA A 87 -53.43 -16.75 -1.09
CA ALA A 87 -52.37 -16.66 -2.09
C ALA A 87 -51.92 -18.03 -2.60
N LEU A 88 -51.91 -19.07 -1.77
CA LEU A 88 -51.58 -20.44 -2.17
C LEU A 88 -52.58 -20.97 -3.20
N ILE A 89 -53.90 -20.81 -2.96
CA ILE A 89 -54.95 -21.18 -3.92
C ILE A 89 -54.78 -20.38 -5.22
N LYS A 90 -54.61 -19.05 -5.13
CA LYS A 90 -54.39 -18.17 -6.30
C LYS A 90 -53.10 -18.51 -7.07
N SER A 91 -52.14 -19.22 -6.47
CA SER A 91 -50.87 -19.62 -7.11
C SER A 91 -50.95 -20.93 -7.92
N GLY A 92 -52.07 -21.66 -7.88
CA GLY A 92 -52.24 -22.92 -8.62
C GLY A 92 -51.40 -24.10 -8.12
N LYS A 93 -50.81 -23.99 -6.91
CA LYS A 93 -50.06 -25.07 -6.23
C LYS A 93 -50.96 -26.07 -5.48
N VAL A 94 -52.26 -25.87 -5.57
CA VAL A 94 -53.36 -26.54 -4.86
C VAL A 94 -54.52 -26.66 -5.86
N SER A 95 -55.41 -27.64 -5.68
CA SER A 95 -56.60 -27.82 -6.53
C SER A 95 -57.44 -26.54 -6.64
N PRO A 96 -57.99 -26.17 -7.82
CA PRO A 96 -58.93 -25.05 -7.95
C PRO A 96 -60.28 -25.28 -7.24
N THR A 97 -60.51 -26.46 -6.65
CA THR A 97 -61.67 -26.75 -5.78
C THR A 97 -61.41 -26.51 -4.29
N ALA A 98 -60.17 -26.22 -3.90
CA ALA A 98 -59.77 -26.09 -2.51
C ALA A 98 -60.41 -24.88 -1.80
N GLN A 99 -60.64 -25.01 -0.50
CA GLN A 99 -61.31 -24.00 0.32
C GLN A 99 -60.44 -23.60 1.51
N VAL A 100 -60.58 -22.34 1.93
CA VAL A 100 -59.95 -21.84 3.17
C VAL A 100 -60.91 -22.08 4.32
N VAL A 101 -60.53 -22.97 5.24
CA VAL A 101 -61.34 -23.43 6.37
C VAL A 101 -60.79 -22.81 7.67
N ALA A 102 -61.67 -22.37 8.57
CA ALA A 102 -61.28 -21.91 9.89
C ALA A 102 -61.12 -23.09 10.85
N ALA A 103 -60.23 -22.98 11.84
CA ALA A 103 -59.96 -24.04 12.81
C ALA A 103 -61.20 -24.50 13.64
N GLU A 104 -62.27 -23.71 13.65
CA GLU A 104 -63.49 -23.94 14.43
C GLU A 104 -64.54 -24.81 13.69
N ASP A 105 -64.45 -24.94 12.36
CA ASP A 105 -65.46 -25.63 11.53
C ASP A 105 -65.24 -27.16 11.41
N VAL A 106 -64.08 -27.67 11.83
CA VAL A 106 -63.59 -29.02 11.47
C VAL A 106 -64.11 -30.15 12.40
N GLU A 107 -64.67 -29.83 13.57
CA GLU A 107 -65.05 -30.85 14.58
C GLU A 107 -66.48 -31.42 14.47
N SER A 108 -67.27 -31.06 13.44
CA SER A 108 -68.75 -31.20 13.49
C SER A 108 -69.45 -32.03 12.38
N GLU A 109 -68.95 -33.21 11.98
CA GLU A 109 -69.80 -34.17 11.25
C GLU A 109 -69.41 -35.66 11.40
N SER A 110 -70.17 -36.45 12.18
CA SER A 110 -70.13 -37.94 12.15
C SER A 110 -71.29 -38.59 12.94
N ALA A 111 -72.23 -39.28 12.25
CA ALA A 111 -73.33 -40.00 12.92
C ALA A 111 -74.04 -41.11 12.07
N VAL A 112 -74.02 -42.36 12.57
CA VAL A 112 -75.11 -43.39 12.51
C VAL A 112 -75.32 -44.32 11.26
N ALA A 113 -74.71 -45.53 11.37
CA ALA A 113 -75.34 -46.88 11.29
C ALA A 113 -75.66 -47.64 9.95
N ALA A 114 -75.94 -48.95 10.10
CA ALA A 114 -76.16 -50.05 9.11
C ALA A 114 -77.29 -51.01 9.66
N PRO A 115 -77.53 -52.33 9.29
CA PRO A 115 -76.90 -53.26 8.31
C PRO A 115 -77.80 -54.34 7.56
N ALA A 116 -77.19 -55.10 6.62
CA ALA A 116 -77.35 -56.56 6.24
C ALA A 116 -78.69 -57.30 5.80
N GLY A 117 -78.59 -58.32 4.91
CA GLY A 117 -79.55 -59.49 4.80
C GLY A 117 -79.75 -60.23 3.43
N GLU A 118 -79.69 -61.58 3.35
CA GLU A 118 -79.51 -62.42 2.11
C GLU A 118 -80.71 -63.22 1.46
N LYS A 119 -80.61 -63.53 0.13
CA LYS A 119 -80.85 -64.80 -0.68
C LYS A 119 -82.19 -65.64 -0.83
N ARG A 120 -82.59 -65.88 -2.12
CA ARG A 120 -82.98 -67.16 -2.87
C ARG A 120 -84.33 -67.98 -2.74
N LEU A 121 -85.05 -68.14 -3.89
CA LEU A 121 -85.60 -69.39 -4.59
C LEU A 121 -86.67 -70.35 -3.93
N ARG A 122 -87.34 -71.39 -4.53
CA ARG A 122 -87.36 -72.10 -5.88
C ARG A 122 -88.73 -72.86 -6.28
N GLU A 123 -88.71 -73.77 -7.29
CA GLU A 123 -89.74 -74.54 -8.10
C GLU A 123 -90.15 -75.98 -7.59
N ALA A 124 -91.04 -76.85 -8.17
CA ALA A 124 -92.31 -76.81 -8.99
C ALA A 124 -92.84 -78.25 -9.42
N MET A 125 -94.10 -78.39 -9.95
CA MET A 125 -94.69 -79.53 -10.79
C MET A 125 -94.98 -80.93 -10.12
N PRO A 126 -95.44 -82.04 -10.80
CA PRO A 126 -96.74 -82.24 -11.52
C PRO A 126 -97.45 -83.65 -11.44
N GLU A 127 -98.59 -83.76 -12.15
CA GLU A 127 -99.19 -84.89 -12.92
C GLU A 127 -99.39 -86.33 -12.36
N ASP A 128 -100.68 -86.73 -12.34
CA ASP A 128 -101.21 -88.09 -12.07
C ASP A 128 -102.29 -88.46 -13.13
N VAL A 129 -102.21 -87.83 -14.32
CA VAL A 129 -103.37 -87.46 -15.17
C VAL A 129 -104.00 -88.63 -15.95
N LEU A 130 -103.24 -89.71 -16.18
CA LEU A 130 -103.58 -90.87 -17.02
C LEU A 130 -105.03 -91.39 -16.89
N GLN A 131 -105.35 -91.90 -15.70
CA GLN A 131 -106.39 -92.93 -15.52
C GLN A 131 -107.63 -92.46 -14.74
N ARG A 132 -107.50 -91.42 -13.89
CA ARG A 132 -108.66 -90.74 -13.30
C ARG A 132 -109.61 -90.27 -14.39
N ARG A 133 -109.06 -89.84 -15.53
CA ARG A 133 -109.76 -89.18 -16.63
C ARG A 133 -110.89 -89.98 -17.28
N VAL A 134 -110.87 -91.31 -17.23
CA VAL A 134 -111.93 -92.15 -17.83
C VAL A 134 -113.13 -92.29 -16.89
N HIS A 135 -112.89 -92.52 -15.60
CA HIS A 135 -113.99 -92.59 -14.63
C HIS A 135 -114.54 -91.19 -14.31
N GLU A 136 -113.69 -90.16 -14.37
CA GLU A 136 -114.10 -88.75 -14.42
C GLU A 136 -115.09 -88.46 -15.55
N LEU A 137 -114.99 -89.11 -16.73
CA LEU A 137 -115.92 -88.83 -17.83
C LEU A 137 -117.34 -89.35 -17.53
N GLU A 138 -117.46 -90.48 -16.83
CA GLU A 138 -118.76 -91.05 -16.45
C GLU A 138 -119.39 -90.29 -15.27
N THR A 139 -118.58 -89.89 -14.27
CA THR A 139 -119.06 -88.98 -13.21
C THR A 139 -119.36 -87.59 -13.73
N MET A 140 -118.56 -87.05 -14.68
CA MET A 140 -118.86 -85.76 -15.31
C MET A 140 -120.18 -85.78 -16.08
N VAL A 141 -120.64 -86.89 -16.65
CA VAL A 141 -121.94 -86.94 -17.34
C VAL A 141 -123.13 -86.94 -16.37
N SER A 142 -123.02 -87.62 -15.21
CA SER A 142 -124.05 -87.54 -14.17
C SER A 142 -124.01 -86.19 -13.44
N GLU A 143 -122.81 -85.70 -13.07
CA GLU A 143 -122.62 -84.35 -12.53
C GLU A 143 -123.05 -83.27 -13.53
N GLN A 144 -122.88 -83.42 -14.84
CA GLN A 144 -123.37 -82.43 -15.82
C GLN A 144 -124.90 -82.39 -15.86
N ARG A 145 -125.60 -83.51 -15.67
CA ARG A 145 -127.07 -83.50 -15.55
C ARG A 145 -127.53 -82.82 -14.26
N GLU A 146 -126.81 -82.97 -13.15
CA GLU A 146 -127.11 -82.27 -11.89
C GLU A 146 -126.62 -80.82 -11.86
N ARG A 147 -125.58 -80.46 -12.63
CA ARG A 147 -125.16 -79.08 -12.88
C ARG A 147 -126.14 -78.38 -13.82
N LEU A 148 -126.71 -79.06 -14.81
CA LEU A 148 -127.71 -78.49 -15.71
C LEU A 148 -129.04 -78.16 -15.00
N SER A 149 -129.44 -78.87 -13.94
CA SER A 149 -130.55 -78.41 -13.09
C SER A 149 -130.15 -77.21 -12.22
N LYS A 150 -128.95 -77.23 -11.61
CA LYS A 150 -128.41 -76.09 -10.82
C LYS A 150 -128.06 -74.85 -11.65
N LEU A 151 -128.07 -74.96 -12.99
CA LEU A 151 -127.96 -73.84 -13.94
C LEU A 151 -129.33 -73.28 -14.38
N SER A 152 -130.44 -73.75 -13.78
CA SER A 152 -131.79 -73.22 -14.04
C SER A 152 -132.32 -72.28 -12.93
N ASP A 153 -131.56 -72.11 -11.84
CA ASP A 153 -131.87 -71.13 -10.79
C ASP A 153 -131.56 -69.69 -11.26
N ALA A 154 -132.57 -68.82 -11.25
CA ALA A 154 -132.49 -67.47 -11.84
C ALA A 154 -131.35 -66.59 -11.30
N ASN A 155 -130.97 -66.76 -10.04
CA ASN A 155 -129.88 -66.01 -9.40
C ASN A 155 -128.52 -66.17 -10.12
N ALA A 156 -128.28 -67.30 -10.80
CA ALA A 156 -127.03 -67.53 -11.53
C ALA A 156 -126.90 -66.65 -12.79
N LEU A 157 -128.02 -66.18 -13.35
CA LEU A 157 -128.00 -65.24 -14.48
C LEU A 157 -127.71 -63.80 -14.03
N GLU A 158 -128.17 -63.40 -12.84
CA GLU A 158 -127.89 -62.08 -12.27
C GLU A 158 -126.41 -61.93 -11.88
N THR A 159 -125.80 -62.98 -11.29
CA THR A 159 -124.35 -62.96 -11.00
C THR A 159 -123.51 -62.85 -12.26
N ILE A 160 -123.84 -63.61 -13.32
CA ILE A 160 -123.13 -63.54 -14.61
C ILE A 160 -123.33 -62.18 -15.31
N GLN A 161 -124.50 -61.54 -15.15
CA GLN A 161 -124.72 -60.18 -15.64
C GLN A 161 -123.87 -59.16 -14.86
N HIS A 162 -123.81 -59.26 -13.53
CA HIS A 162 -122.98 -58.37 -12.71
C HIS A 162 -121.47 -58.56 -12.99
N GLU A 163 -121.00 -59.80 -13.12
CA GLU A 163 -119.63 -60.11 -13.54
C GLU A 163 -119.31 -59.53 -14.93
N ARG A 164 -120.25 -59.61 -15.88
CA ARG A 164 -120.12 -59.00 -17.21
C ARG A 164 -120.06 -57.47 -17.14
N GLU A 165 -120.82 -56.83 -16.27
CA GLU A 165 -120.76 -55.38 -16.06
C GLU A 165 -119.45 -54.94 -15.42
N VAL A 166 -118.97 -55.67 -14.41
CA VAL A 166 -117.65 -55.44 -13.78
C VAL A 166 -116.52 -55.63 -14.80
N LEU A 167 -116.55 -56.70 -15.61
CA LEU A 167 -115.58 -56.93 -16.68
C LEU A 167 -115.65 -55.86 -17.79
N ALA A 168 -116.84 -55.34 -18.10
CA ALA A 168 -117.00 -54.23 -19.04
C ALA A 168 -116.50 -52.90 -18.48
N ALA A 169 -116.60 -52.67 -17.16
CA ALA A 169 -115.99 -51.53 -16.49
C ALA A 169 -114.46 -51.62 -16.49
N LEU A 170 -113.90 -52.79 -16.13
CA LEU A 170 -112.46 -53.07 -16.17
C LEU A 170 -111.87 -52.98 -17.58
N LEU A 171 -112.61 -53.41 -18.62
CA LEU A 171 -112.21 -53.21 -20.02
C LEU A 171 -112.14 -51.72 -20.38
N LYS A 172 -113.16 -50.93 -20.04
CA LYS A 172 -113.14 -49.47 -20.26
C LYS A 172 -112.01 -48.78 -19.50
N GLU A 173 -111.70 -49.23 -18.29
CA GLU A 173 -110.60 -48.69 -17.51
C GLU A 173 -109.24 -49.06 -18.14
N ALA A 174 -109.06 -50.30 -18.60
CA ALA A 174 -107.87 -50.72 -19.35
C ALA A 174 -107.72 -49.99 -20.70
N GLU A 175 -108.82 -49.72 -21.40
CA GLU A 175 -108.83 -48.89 -22.62
C GLU A 175 -108.44 -47.44 -22.33
N ALA A 176 -108.97 -46.83 -21.25
CA ALA A 176 -108.59 -45.50 -20.82
C ALA A 176 -107.12 -45.41 -20.37
N GLN A 177 -106.61 -46.42 -19.65
CA GLN A 177 -105.19 -46.54 -19.29
C GLN A 177 -104.30 -46.67 -20.54
N LYS A 178 -104.71 -47.48 -21.52
CA LYS A 178 -104.02 -47.62 -22.81
C LYS A 178 -103.98 -46.30 -23.59
N GLU A 179 -105.10 -45.57 -23.65
CA GLU A 179 -105.12 -44.24 -24.28
C GLU A 179 -104.23 -43.23 -23.55
N ALA A 180 -104.20 -43.24 -22.21
CA ALA A 180 -103.32 -42.39 -21.43
C ALA A 180 -101.83 -42.69 -21.70
N LEU A 181 -101.46 -43.97 -21.80
CA LEU A 181 -100.11 -44.39 -22.17
C LEU A 181 -99.72 -43.95 -23.58
N VAL A 182 -100.62 -44.08 -24.58
CA VAL A 182 -100.36 -43.60 -25.95
C VAL A 182 -100.18 -42.08 -25.99
N ARG A 183 -101.04 -41.31 -25.32
CA ARG A 183 -100.93 -39.84 -25.26
C ARG A 183 -99.64 -39.37 -24.58
N ASN A 184 -99.17 -40.10 -23.56
CA ASN A 184 -97.87 -39.82 -22.93
C ASN A 184 -96.71 -40.16 -23.87
N ALA A 185 -96.73 -41.31 -24.54
CA ALA A 185 -95.70 -41.68 -25.52
C ALA A 185 -95.62 -40.68 -26.70
N GLU A 186 -96.76 -40.18 -27.21
CA GLU A 186 -96.78 -39.10 -28.21
C GLU A 186 -96.17 -37.79 -27.69
N LYS A 187 -96.45 -37.43 -26.43
CA LYS A 187 -95.92 -36.21 -25.80
C LYS A 187 -94.40 -36.30 -25.64
N ASP A 188 -93.89 -37.46 -25.24
CA ASP A 188 -92.46 -37.69 -25.05
C ASP A 188 -91.73 -37.78 -26.40
N ALA A 189 -92.32 -38.44 -27.41
CA ALA A 189 -91.80 -38.43 -28.79
C ALA A 189 -91.62 -37.00 -29.32
N ARG A 190 -92.64 -36.13 -29.17
CA ARG A 190 -92.55 -34.70 -29.54
C ARG A 190 -91.52 -33.92 -28.71
N ALA A 191 -91.23 -34.35 -27.48
CA ALA A 191 -90.15 -33.76 -26.68
C ALA A 191 -88.76 -34.22 -27.17
N HIS A 192 -88.60 -35.46 -27.61
CA HIS A 192 -87.38 -35.98 -28.22
C HIS A 192 -87.10 -35.34 -29.59
N GLU A 193 -88.11 -35.16 -30.45
CA GLU A 193 -87.98 -34.44 -31.73
C GLU A 193 -87.45 -33.01 -31.53
N ARG A 194 -87.99 -32.28 -30.54
CA ARG A 194 -87.52 -30.92 -30.18
C ARG A 194 -86.06 -30.91 -29.72
N LYS A 195 -85.64 -31.90 -28.93
CA LYS A 195 -84.23 -32.05 -28.51
C LYS A 195 -83.30 -32.37 -29.68
N LEU A 196 -83.71 -33.25 -30.58
CA LEU A 196 -82.95 -33.57 -31.80
C LEU A 196 -82.78 -32.34 -32.69
N GLU A 197 -83.81 -31.51 -32.83
CA GLU A 197 -83.73 -30.28 -33.62
C GLU A 197 -82.86 -29.19 -32.96
N GLN A 198 -82.90 -29.07 -31.63
CA GLN A 198 -81.96 -28.23 -30.88
C GLN A 198 -80.50 -28.69 -31.06
N LEU A 199 -80.23 -30.00 -31.01
CA LEU A 199 -78.89 -30.56 -31.23
C LEU A 199 -78.40 -30.31 -32.67
N ARG A 200 -79.26 -30.47 -33.69
CA ARG A 200 -78.93 -30.11 -35.08
C ARG A 200 -78.55 -28.64 -35.23
N GLN A 201 -79.29 -27.75 -34.56
CA GLN A 201 -78.99 -26.31 -34.58
C GLN A 201 -77.69 -25.96 -33.84
N GLN A 202 -77.29 -26.75 -32.82
CA GLN A 202 -75.98 -26.62 -32.18
C GLN A 202 -74.85 -27.13 -33.09
N VAL A 203 -74.99 -28.31 -33.68
CA VAL A 203 -74.02 -28.87 -34.65
C VAL A 203 -73.79 -27.87 -35.79
N LYS A 204 -74.85 -27.33 -36.39
CA LYS A 204 -74.74 -26.34 -37.47
C LYS A 204 -74.01 -25.05 -37.08
N ARG A 205 -74.12 -24.61 -35.81
CA ARG A 205 -73.35 -23.45 -35.30
C ARG A 205 -71.86 -23.79 -35.15
N PHE A 206 -71.53 -24.98 -34.66
CA PHE A 206 -70.14 -25.43 -34.55
C PHE A 206 -69.50 -25.66 -35.93
N GLU A 207 -70.25 -26.19 -36.91
CA GLU A 207 -69.82 -26.28 -38.31
C GLU A 207 -69.47 -24.89 -38.87
N GLN A 208 -70.33 -23.89 -38.67
CA GLN A 208 -70.07 -22.51 -39.09
C GLN A 208 -68.85 -21.89 -38.39
N GLN A 209 -68.65 -22.12 -37.09
CA GLN A 209 -67.46 -21.67 -36.36
C GLN A 209 -66.17 -22.36 -36.83
N LEU A 210 -66.26 -23.60 -37.31
CA LEU A 210 -65.14 -24.31 -37.93
C LEU A 210 -64.83 -23.79 -39.35
N GLU A 211 -65.84 -23.41 -40.14
CA GLU A 211 -65.62 -22.73 -41.43
C GLU A 211 -65.01 -21.33 -41.24
N GLU A 212 -65.50 -20.54 -40.27
CA GLU A 212 -64.95 -19.22 -39.94
C GLU A 212 -63.49 -19.30 -39.47
N THR A 213 -63.12 -20.32 -38.69
CA THR A 213 -61.72 -20.51 -38.24
C THR A 213 -60.83 -21.14 -39.31
N ALA A 214 -61.34 -22.03 -40.17
CA ALA A 214 -60.62 -22.49 -41.36
C ALA A 214 -60.31 -21.34 -42.33
N GLY A 215 -61.23 -20.37 -42.44
CA GLY A 215 -61.04 -19.12 -43.18
C GLY A 215 -59.91 -18.22 -42.68
N ALA A 216 -59.31 -18.50 -41.51
CA ALA A 216 -58.17 -17.77 -40.97
C ALA A 216 -56.80 -18.23 -41.52
N ALA A 217 -56.74 -19.32 -42.32
CA ALA A 217 -55.51 -19.82 -42.95
C ALA A 217 -54.61 -18.75 -43.62
N PRO A 218 -55.11 -17.77 -44.41
CA PRO A 218 -54.26 -16.72 -44.96
C PRO A 218 -53.59 -15.82 -43.90
N ARG A 219 -54.24 -15.59 -42.75
CA ARG A 219 -53.64 -14.80 -41.66
C ARG A 219 -52.49 -15.53 -40.98
N LEU A 220 -52.54 -16.86 -40.92
CA LEU A 220 -51.42 -17.66 -40.43
C LEU A 220 -50.20 -17.52 -41.34
N THR A 221 -50.39 -17.63 -42.66
CA THR A 221 -49.27 -17.47 -43.61
C THR A 221 -48.76 -16.02 -43.72
N GLU A 222 -49.60 -15.01 -43.48
CA GLU A 222 -49.16 -13.62 -43.29
C GLU A 222 -48.29 -13.45 -42.03
N LEU A 223 -48.69 -14.06 -40.90
CA LEU A 223 -47.94 -14.02 -39.64
C LEU A 223 -46.61 -14.80 -39.73
N GLU A 224 -46.59 -15.95 -40.39
CA GLU A 224 -45.36 -16.71 -40.68
C GLU A 224 -44.37 -15.90 -41.53
N GLN A 225 -44.86 -15.19 -42.56
CA GLN A 225 -44.02 -14.31 -43.38
C GLN A 225 -43.50 -13.09 -42.58
N ALA A 226 -44.33 -12.53 -41.69
CA ALA A 226 -43.92 -11.45 -40.80
C ALA A 226 -42.86 -11.92 -39.78
N LEU A 227 -42.99 -13.13 -39.22
CA LEU A 227 -41.99 -13.75 -38.35
C LEU A 227 -40.67 -13.96 -39.08
N LEU A 228 -40.68 -14.61 -40.25
CA LEU A 228 -39.46 -14.80 -41.07
C LEU A 228 -38.80 -13.48 -41.50
N PHE A 229 -39.56 -12.40 -41.67
CA PHE A 229 -39.03 -11.06 -41.90
C PHE A 229 -38.36 -10.48 -40.64
N HIS A 230 -38.99 -10.61 -39.47
CA HIS A 230 -38.44 -10.15 -38.21
C HIS A 230 -37.22 -10.95 -37.75
N GLU A 231 -37.18 -12.27 -37.98
CA GLU A 231 -36.01 -13.12 -37.73
C GLU A 231 -34.81 -12.69 -38.58
N ARG A 232 -35.03 -12.40 -39.88
CA ARG A 232 -33.99 -11.83 -40.75
C ARG A 232 -33.52 -10.47 -40.26
N GLN A 233 -34.43 -9.57 -39.87
CA GLN A 233 -34.03 -8.29 -39.26
C GLN A 233 -33.30 -8.47 -37.92
N SER A 234 -33.58 -9.50 -37.13
CA SER A 234 -32.83 -9.80 -35.91
C SER A 234 -31.40 -10.22 -36.26
N GLY A 235 -31.23 -11.19 -37.15
CA GLY A 235 -29.92 -11.64 -37.61
C GLY A 235 -29.08 -10.54 -38.28
N GLU A 236 -29.70 -9.65 -39.07
CA GLU A 236 -29.04 -8.47 -39.63
C GLU A 236 -28.59 -7.50 -38.52
N ARG A 237 -29.43 -7.24 -37.51
CA ARG A 237 -29.07 -6.38 -36.36
C ARG A 237 -28.00 -7.01 -35.49
N GLU A 238 -28.04 -8.32 -35.27
CA GLU A 238 -27.04 -9.07 -34.51
C GLU A 238 -25.68 -9.05 -35.21
N GLN A 239 -25.63 -9.18 -36.54
CA GLN A 239 -24.39 -8.99 -37.32
C GLN A 239 -23.88 -7.54 -37.24
N ILE A 240 -24.76 -6.54 -37.27
CA ILE A 240 -24.39 -5.13 -37.08
C ILE A 240 -23.85 -4.89 -35.66
N VAL A 241 -24.46 -5.47 -34.62
CA VAL A 241 -23.95 -5.38 -33.24
C VAL A 241 -22.58 -6.05 -33.13
N ALA A 242 -22.44 -7.30 -33.57
CA ALA A 242 -21.18 -8.05 -33.49
C ALA A 242 -20.02 -7.37 -34.25
N THR A 243 -20.29 -6.76 -35.42
CA THR A 243 -19.29 -5.97 -36.15
C THR A 243 -18.93 -4.67 -35.42
N ARG A 244 -19.89 -3.96 -34.83
CA ARG A 244 -19.61 -2.77 -34.00
C ARG A 244 -18.87 -3.10 -32.71
N GLU A 245 -19.14 -4.23 -32.07
CA GLU A 245 -18.40 -4.72 -30.90
C GLU A 245 -16.95 -5.08 -31.27
N ALA A 246 -16.72 -5.71 -32.42
CA ALA A 246 -15.38 -5.98 -32.94
C ALA A 246 -14.61 -4.69 -33.29
N GLU A 247 -15.27 -3.70 -33.91
CA GLU A 247 -14.70 -2.37 -34.14
C GLU A 247 -14.36 -1.65 -32.82
N LEU A 248 -15.26 -1.71 -31.82
CA LEU A 248 -15.06 -1.11 -30.50
C LEU A 248 -13.87 -1.75 -29.77
N ALA A 249 -13.77 -3.08 -29.79
CA ALA A 249 -12.65 -3.82 -29.21
C ALA A 249 -11.32 -3.48 -29.89
N ALA A 250 -11.31 -3.37 -31.23
CA ALA A 250 -10.14 -2.95 -32.00
C ALA A 250 -9.74 -1.49 -31.71
N ALA A 251 -10.72 -0.59 -31.52
CA ALA A 251 -10.46 0.79 -31.11
C ALA A 251 -9.89 0.87 -29.69
N GLN A 252 -10.47 0.14 -28.72
CA GLN A 252 -9.96 0.05 -27.34
C GLN A 252 -8.54 -0.53 -27.28
N ALA A 253 -8.23 -1.53 -28.11
CA ALA A 253 -6.87 -2.08 -28.21
C ALA A 253 -5.86 -1.02 -28.71
N ARG A 254 -6.23 -0.24 -29.74
CA ARG A 254 -5.41 0.87 -30.25
C ARG A 254 -5.23 1.99 -29.22
N VAL A 255 -6.26 2.33 -28.44
CA VAL A 255 -6.13 3.31 -27.34
C VAL A 255 -5.10 2.83 -26.31
N LYS A 256 -5.21 1.58 -25.84
CA LYS A 256 -4.23 0.98 -24.91
C LYS A 256 -2.81 0.92 -25.47
N GLU A 257 -2.66 0.67 -26.77
CA GLU A 257 -1.35 0.74 -27.44
C GLU A 257 -0.79 2.16 -27.47
N LEU A 258 -1.62 3.18 -27.71
CA LEU A 258 -1.21 4.59 -27.69
C LEU A 258 -0.89 5.07 -26.26
N GLU A 259 -1.63 4.63 -25.25
CA GLU A 259 -1.34 4.89 -23.83
C GLU A 259 0.01 4.26 -23.40
N ALA A 260 0.28 3.02 -23.84
CA ALA A 260 1.56 2.36 -23.61
C ALA A 260 2.73 3.08 -24.32
N ARG A 261 2.51 3.59 -25.54
CA ARG A 261 3.51 4.40 -26.26
C ARG A 261 3.72 5.78 -25.63
N LEU A 262 2.67 6.42 -25.12
CA LEU A 262 2.75 7.69 -24.41
C LEU A 262 3.58 7.55 -23.13
N THR A 263 3.25 6.56 -22.28
CA THR A 263 3.95 6.34 -21.01
C THR A 263 5.42 5.92 -21.18
N GLU A 264 5.80 5.22 -22.25
CA GLU A 264 7.22 4.99 -22.55
C GLU A 264 7.90 6.24 -23.15
N ALA A 265 7.21 7.05 -23.96
CA ALA A 265 7.73 8.34 -24.42
C ALA A 265 7.97 9.32 -23.26
N GLU A 266 7.08 9.36 -22.27
CA GLU A 266 7.23 10.12 -21.02
C GLU A 266 8.45 9.63 -20.20
N ARG A 267 8.66 8.31 -20.09
CA ARG A 267 9.87 7.75 -19.46
C ARG A 267 11.15 8.09 -20.21
N VAL A 268 11.12 8.09 -21.55
CA VAL A 268 12.27 8.49 -22.37
C VAL A 268 12.55 9.99 -22.21
N ALA A 269 11.53 10.83 -22.18
CA ALA A 269 11.67 12.26 -21.91
C ALA A 269 12.21 12.55 -20.50
N ALA A 270 11.72 11.84 -19.47
CA ALA A 270 12.24 11.96 -18.11
C ALA A 270 13.72 11.52 -18.02
N ARG A 271 14.09 10.41 -18.68
CA ARG A 271 15.50 9.98 -18.79
C ARG A 271 16.36 11.03 -19.50
N ALA A 272 15.86 11.62 -20.58
CA ALA A 272 16.56 12.69 -21.31
C ALA A 272 16.80 13.92 -20.42
N ALA A 273 15.77 14.39 -19.72
CA ALA A 273 15.90 15.51 -18.77
C ALA A 273 16.95 15.23 -17.68
N THR A 274 16.94 14.03 -17.07
CA THR A 274 17.98 13.66 -16.07
C THR A 274 19.38 13.55 -16.67
N ALA A 275 19.51 13.26 -17.98
CA ALA A 275 20.79 13.25 -18.67
C ALA A 275 21.27 14.67 -19.01
N GLU A 276 20.37 15.58 -19.38
CA GLU A 276 20.67 17.00 -19.59
C GLU A 276 21.09 17.68 -18.28
N GLU A 277 20.41 17.40 -17.16
CA GLU A 277 20.81 17.85 -15.82
C GLU A 277 22.21 17.31 -15.43
N ALA A 278 22.48 16.03 -15.69
CA ALA A 278 23.78 15.41 -15.42
C ALA A 278 24.91 15.99 -16.30
N LEU A 279 24.62 16.32 -17.57
CA LEU A 279 25.56 17.00 -18.47
C LEU A 279 25.85 18.43 -17.99
N ALA A 280 24.83 19.22 -17.65
CA ALA A 280 25.00 20.58 -17.14
C ALA A 280 25.80 20.61 -15.82
N ALA A 281 25.56 19.65 -14.92
CA ALA A 281 26.37 19.48 -13.71
C ALA A 281 27.83 19.06 -14.03
N GLY A 282 28.03 18.26 -15.07
CA GLY A 282 29.35 17.90 -15.60
C GLY A 282 30.10 19.09 -16.18
N GLU A 283 29.44 19.94 -16.97
CA GLU A 283 29.99 21.17 -17.54
C GLU A 283 30.38 22.17 -16.45
N GLN A 284 29.50 22.44 -15.48
CA GLN A 284 29.82 23.27 -14.31
C GLN A 284 31.05 22.72 -13.56
N ARG A 285 31.15 21.40 -13.38
CA ARG A 285 32.30 20.78 -12.71
C ARG A 285 33.59 20.90 -13.52
N ILE A 286 33.52 20.89 -14.85
CA ILE A 286 34.66 21.16 -15.73
C ILE A 286 35.10 22.64 -15.61
N GLU A 287 34.16 23.58 -15.57
CA GLU A 287 34.46 25.00 -15.34
C GLU A 287 35.13 25.22 -13.97
N GLU A 288 34.58 24.67 -12.88
CA GLU A 288 35.19 24.71 -11.54
C GLU A 288 36.62 24.19 -11.53
N LEU A 289 36.87 23.03 -12.14
CA LEU A 289 38.19 22.41 -12.22
C LEU A 289 39.16 23.23 -13.08
N SER A 290 38.67 23.85 -14.16
CA SER A 290 39.48 24.74 -15.00
C SER A 290 39.89 26.02 -14.25
N ALA A 291 38.98 26.60 -13.46
CA ALA A 291 39.24 27.77 -12.64
C ALA A 291 40.20 27.44 -11.47
N ALA A 292 40.04 26.27 -10.85
CA ALA A 292 40.97 25.77 -9.83
C ALA A 292 42.37 25.53 -10.40
N LEU A 293 42.47 24.96 -11.62
CA LEU A 293 43.74 24.76 -12.32
C LEU A 293 44.41 26.10 -12.68
N ALA A 294 43.65 27.08 -13.16
CA ALA A 294 44.16 28.43 -13.44
C ALA A 294 44.65 29.16 -12.18
N GLN A 295 43.95 29.00 -11.05
CA GLN A 295 44.45 29.51 -9.76
C GLN A 295 45.71 28.77 -9.29
N ALA A 296 45.80 27.46 -9.51
CA ALA A 296 46.97 26.66 -9.14
C ALA A 296 48.20 27.03 -9.97
N SER A 297 48.06 27.24 -11.28
CA SER A 297 49.17 27.66 -12.15
C SER A 297 49.61 29.10 -11.87
N ALA A 298 48.67 30.02 -11.59
CA ALA A 298 49.00 31.38 -11.13
C ALA A 298 49.80 31.35 -9.81
N ARG A 299 49.37 30.53 -8.83
CA ARG A 299 50.12 30.34 -7.57
C ARG A 299 51.50 29.75 -7.82
N ALA A 300 51.63 28.75 -8.70
CA ALA A 300 52.91 28.16 -9.07
C ALA A 300 53.87 29.20 -9.66
N ALA A 301 53.41 30.01 -10.63
CA ALA A 301 54.21 31.10 -11.20
C ALA A 301 54.67 32.11 -10.14
N THR A 302 53.79 32.53 -9.21
CA THR A 302 54.21 33.43 -8.11
C THR A 302 55.20 32.78 -7.12
N ALA A 303 55.14 31.46 -6.94
CA ALA A 303 56.09 30.72 -6.13
C ALA A 303 57.45 30.56 -6.83
N GLU A 304 57.46 30.42 -8.16
CA GLU A 304 58.68 30.40 -8.97
C GLU A 304 59.38 31.76 -8.99
N THR A 305 58.65 32.87 -9.15
CA THR A 305 59.24 34.21 -9.02
C THR A 305 59.78 34.47 -7.61
N ALA A 306 59.05 34.06 -6.57
CA ALA A 306 59.52 34.18 -5.19
C ALA A 306 60.77 33.33 -4.89
N ARG A 307 60.88 32.13 -5.48
CA ARG A 307 62.09 31.30 -5.41
C ARG A 307 63.27 31.95 -6.14
N ALA A 308 63.07 32.46 -7.35
CA ALA A 308 64.10 33.16 -8.10
C ALA A 308 64.62 34.41 -7.37
N GLU A 309 63.73 35.18 -6.73
CA GLU A 309 64.13 36.28 -5.84
C GLU A 309 64.89 35.81 -4.60
N ALA A 310 64.45 34.71 -3.97
CA ALA A 310 65.15 34.16 -2.80
C ALA A 310 66.55 33.66 -3.15
N GLU A 311 66.72 32.96 -4.28
CA GLU A 311 68.03 32.56 -4.80
C GLU A 311 68.91 33.76 -5.15
N ALA A 312 68.37 34.80 -5.77
CA ALA A 312 69.12 36.02 -6.08
C ALA A 312 69.62 36.72 -4.81
N ARG A 313 68.79 36.80 -3.76
CA ARG A 313 69.16 37.33 -2.44
C ARG A 313 70.20 36.45 -1.74
N ALA A 314 70.07 35.13 -1.84
CA ALA A 314 71.06 34.19 -1.29
C ALA A 314 72.44 34.41 -1.93
N ARG A 315 72.51 34.37 -3.28
CA ARG A 315 73.76 34.59 -4.04
C ARG A 315 74.38 35.97 -3.77
N ALA A 316 73.56 37.01 -3.58
CA ALA A 316 74.03 38.33 -3.18
C ALA A 316 74.69 38.30 -1.79
N SER A 317 74.03 37.67 -0.80
CA SER A 317 74.60 37.51 0.55
C SER A 317 75.86 36.63 0.57
N GLU A 318 75.94 35.60 -0.28
CA GLU A 318 77.14 34.78 -0.45
C GLU A 318 78.31 35.61 -0.99
N ALA A 319 78.07 36.46 -1.99
CA ALA A 319 79.08 37.39 -2.51
C ALA A 319 79.54 38.42 -1.46
N GLU A 320 78.62 38.96 -0.65
CA GLU A 320 78.96 39.84 0.49
C GLU A 320 79.83 39.10 1.53
N TRP A 321 79.49 37.85 1.87
CA TRP A 321 80.29 37.01 2.76
C TRP A 321 81.65 36.63 2.19
N GLU A 322 81.76 36.43 0.87
CA GLU A 322 83.07 36.24 0.22
C GLU A 322 83.92 37.52 0.24
N GLU A 323 83.33 38.68 -0.04
CA GLU A 323 84.03 39.96 0.09
C GLU A 323 84.53 40.18 1.52
N GLU A 324 83.69 39.97 2.53
CA GLU A 324 84.10 40.14 3.92
C GLU A 324 85.16 39.10 4.33
N ARG A 325 85.07 37.86 3.82
CA ARG A 325 86.14 36.85 3.99
C ARG A 325 87.46 37.29 3.35
N ARG A 326 87.43 37.89 2.15
CA ARG A 326 88.62 38.48 1.50
C ARG A 326 89.19 39.65 2.31
N ARG A 327 88.33 40.51 2.87
CA ARG A 327 88.75 41.63 3.76
C ARG A 327 89.40 41.10 5.04
N VAL A 328 88.80 40.11 5.70
CA VAL A 328 89.36 39.44 6.89
C VAL A 328 90.70 38.78 6.59
N GLN A 329 90.84 38.07 5.47
CA GLN A 329 92.14 37.51 5.02
C GLN A 329 93.19 38.61 4.78
N ALA A 330 92.81 39.72 4.14
CA ALA A 330 93.71 40.85 3.91
C ALA A 330 94.07 41.63 5.18
N LEU A 331 93.23 41.56 6.23
CA LEU A 331 93.56 42.07 7.57
C LEU A 331 94.47 41.11 8.32
N GLY A 332 94.23 39.79 8.25
CA GLY A 332 95.13 38.76 8.80
C GLY A 332 96.55 38.89 8.26
N GLN A 333 96.71 38.97 6.94
CA GLN A 333 98.03 39.19 6.31
C GLN A 333 98.70 40.52 6.71
N LYS A 334 97.94 41.54 7.12
CA LYS A 334 98.51 42.78 7.67
C LYS A 334 98.94 42.61 9.12
N LEU A 335 98.17 41.85 9.91
CA LEU A 335 98.48 41.52 11.29
C LEU A 335 99.74 40.64 11.38
N GLU A 336 99.83 39.56 10.60
CA GLU A 336 101.04 38.70 10.50
C GLU A 336 102.30 39.53 10.17
N ARG A 337 102.20 40.46 9.22
CA ARG A 337 103.32 41.37 8.87
C ARG A 337 103.64 42.34 9.99
N ALA A 338 102.64 42.83 10.71
CA ALA A 338 102.84 43.69 11.88
C ALA A 338 103.51 42.93 13.03
N GLU A 339 103.09 41.70 13.30
CA GLU A 339 103.68 40.80 14.31
C GLU A 339 105.14 40.46 13.97
N VAL A 340 105.45 40.09 12.73
CA VAL A 340 106.85 39.89 12.28
C VAL A 340 107.68 41.17 12.39
N SER A 341 107.08 42.35 12.14
CA SER A 341 107.76 43.63 12.35
C SER A 341 107.97 43.96 13.84
N ALA A 342 107.03 43.57 14.71
CA ALA A 342 107.13 43.72 16.17
C ALA A 342 108.19 42.77 16.75
N GLU A 343 108.24 41.51 16.29
CA GLU A 343 109.27 40.55 16.68
C GLU A 343 110.67 41.02 16.25
N THR A 344 110.83 41.52 15.03
CA THR A 344 112.13 41.97 14.52
C THR A 344 112.59 43.26 15.19
N THR A 345 111.68 44.21 15.47
CA THR A 345 112.00 45.39 16.28
C THR A 345 112.29 45.04 17.74
N GLY A 346 111.56 44.09 18.33
CA GLY A 346 111.84 43.58 19.69
C GLY A 346 113.20 42.87 19.80
N LYS A 347 113.58 42.05 18.81
CA LYS A 347 114.91 41.44 18.73
C LYS A 347 116.01 42.48 18.52
N ALA A 348 115.75 43.53 17.73
CA ALA A 348 116.68 44.65 17.55
C ALA A 348 116.83 45.50 18.83
N LEU A 349 115.75 45.70 19.58
CA LEU A 349 115.74 46.42 20.86
C LEU A 349 116.47 45.62 21.94
N ALA A 350 116.17 44.33 22.12
CA ALA A 350 116.93 43.47 23.05
C ALA A 350 118.42 43.37 22.67
N ALA A 351 118.76 43.42 21.38
CA ALA A 351 120.15 43.50 20.92
C ALA A 351 120.77 44.90 21.09
N ALA A 352 119.98 45.97 21.22
CA ALA A 352 120.45 47.30 21.60
C ALA A 352 120.66 47.37 23.12
N GLU A 353 119.70 46.90 23.93
CA GLU A 353 119.80 46.78 25.38
C GLU A 353 121.00 45.89 25.79
N ALA A 354 121.20 44.73 25.15
CA ALA A 354 122.36 43.89 25.41
C ALA A 354 123.69 44.58 25.05
N ARG A 355 123.72 45.48 24.06
CA ARG A 355 124.89 46.32 23.74
C ARG A 355 125.04 47.49 24.71
N ALA A 356 123.94 48.08 25.17
CA ALA A 356 123.93 49.10 26.21
C ALA A 356 124.50 48.51 27.50
N CYS A 357 123.94 47.41 28.03
CA CYS A 357 124.46 46.73 29.21
C CYS A 357 125.88 46.21 29.02
N ALA A 358 126.28 45.71 27.85
CA ALA A 358 127.68 45.36 27.59
C ALA A 358 128.60 46.59 27.62
N SER A 359 128.15 47.72 27.08
CA SER A 359 128.88 48.99 27.15
C SER A 359 128.93 49.51 28.59
N GLU A 360 127.84 49.47 29.36
CA GLU A 360 127.77 49.80 30.79
C GLU A 360 128.68 48.91 31.61
N THR A 361 128.75 47.60 31.36
CA THR A 361 129.72 46.72 32.03
C THR A 361 131.15 47.06 31.62
N SER A 362 131.41 47.38 30.35
CA SER A 362 132.76 47.79 29.93
C SER A 362 133.15 49.16 30.49
N LEU A 363 132.18 50.05 30.72
CA LEU A 363 132.36 51.38 31.28
C LEU A 363 132.46 51.31 32.81
N ALA A 364 131.77 50.37 33.46
CA ALA A 364 131.96 50.03 34.87
C ALA A 364 133.27 49.26 35.12
N GLU A 365 133.73 48.42 34.18
CA GLU A 365 135.08 47.85 34.19
C GLU A 365 136.11 48.96 34.01
N VAL A 366 135.99 49.80 32.98
CA VAL A 366 136.88 50.96 32.78
C VAL A 366 136.83 51.95 33.94
N LEU A 367 135.70 52.14 34.62
CA LEU A 367 135.60 52.97 35.84
C LEU A 367 136.13 52.27 37.08
N ASN A 368 136.04 50.94 37.21
CA ASN A 368 136.70 50.22 38.30
C ASN A 368 138.21 50.15 38.08
N ASP A 369 138.65 50.00 36.83
CA ASP A 369 140.06 50.07 36.44
C ASP A 369 140.57 51.50 36.54
N ALA A 370 139.75 52.52 36.23
CA ALA A 370 140.07 53.93 36.46
C ALA A 370 140.03 54.30 37.95
N ASN A 371 139.16 53.72 38.78
CA ASN A 371 139.15 53.91 40.23
C ASN A 371 140.32 53.17 40.90
N ALA A 372 140.70 51.98 40.43
CA ALA A 372 141.90 51.28 40.89
C ALA A 372 143.16 52.01 40.45
N ARG A 373 143.19 52.51 39.20
CA ARG A 373 144.22 53.44 38.73
C ARG A 373 144.21 54.71 39.55
N ASP A 374 143.06 55.32 39.88
CA ASP A 374 142.95 56.55 40.67
C ASP A 374 143.26 56.36 42.15
N ILE A 375 143.11 55.16 42.71
CA ILE A 375 143.66 54.81 44.02
C ILE A 375 145.19 54.72 43.91
N THR A 376 145.72 53.95 42.94
CA THR A 376 147.18 53.91 42.74
C THR A 376 147.78 55.20 42.19
N TYR A 377 146.96 56.11 41.65
CA TYR A 377 147.32 57.46 41.27
C TYR A 377 147.11 58.43 42.43
N GLN A 378 146.20 58.25 43.38
CA GLN A 378 146.20 59.04 44.62
C GLN A 378 147.41 58.68 45.49
N GLU A 379 147.76 57.39 45.55
CA GLU A 379 149.05 56.92 46.10
C GLU A 379 150.22 57.53 45.32
N LYS A 380 150.26 57.40 43.98
CA LYS A 380 151.33 58.01 43.19
C LYS A 380 151.29 59.53 43.09
N ILE A 381 150.18 60.21 43.34
CA ILE A 381 150.08 61.68 43.36
C ILE A 381 150.60 62.17 44.70
N ALA A 382 150.34 61.47 45.81
CA ALA A 382 151.10 61.68 47.05
C ALA A 382 152.62 61.43 46.87
N GLU A 383 153.04 60.59 45.91
CA GLU A 383 154.44 60.43 45.49
C GLU A 383 154.92 61.41 44.39
N LEU A 384 154.03 62.00 43.57
CA LEU A 384 154.37 62.81 42.39
C LEU A 384 154.15 64.32 42.56
N GLU A 385 153.20 64.75 43.40
CA GLU A 385 153.20 66.10 43.98
C GLU A 385 154.52 66.34 44.73
N LYS A 386 155.09 65.27 45.31
CA LYS A 386 156.41 65.23 45.92
C LYS A 386 157.58 65.23 44.91
N MET A 387 157.32 65.04 43.61
CA MET A 387 158.33 64.97 42.53
C MET A 387 158.21 66.06 41.45
N CYS A 388 157.18 66.91 41.50
CA CYS A 388 157.19 68.29 40.96
C CYS A 388 157.69 68.49 39.49
N ALA A 389 156.97 68.00 38.47
CA ALA A 389 157.18 68.45 37.08
C ALA A 389 155.95 68.24 36.14
N GLN A 390 155.71 69.23 35.27
CA GLN A 390 155.01 69.09 33.97
C GLN A 390 155.99 68.45 32.93
N PRO A 391 155.64 68.08 31.66
CA PRO A 391 154.43 68.36 30.88
C PRO A 391 153.86 67.10 30.13
N PRO A 392 153.66 67.04 28.79
CA PRO A 392 152.37 67.34 28.13
C PRO A 392 151.80 66.19 27.25
N GLU A 393 150.76 65.48 27.70
CA GLU A 393 150.07 64.46 26.87
C GLU A 393 148.53 64.60 26.79
N GLU A 394 147.94 65.53 27.54
CA GLU A 394 146.48 65.61 27.76
C GLU A 394 145.69 66.14 26.55
N THR A 395 146.32 66.96 25.69
CA THR A 395 145.67 67.58 24.52
C THR A 395 145.20 66.57 23.47
N ALA A 396 145.79 65.37 23.41
CA ALA A 396 145.33 64.30 22.52
C ALA A 396 144.07 63.59 23.05
N ARG A 397 143.92 63.47 24.38
CA ARG A 397 142.74 62.84 25.01
C ARG A 397 141.53 63.77 24.98
N PHE A 398 141.73 65.05 25.31
CA PHE A 398 140.67 66.07 25.29
C PHE A 398 139.86 66.10 23.99
N TYR A 399 140.49 65.99 22.82
CA TYR A 399 139.78 65.97 21.53
C TYR A 399 139.12 64.62 21.21
N ALA A 400 139.64 63.50 21.73
CA ALA A 400 138.99 62.19 21.60
C ALA A 400 137.72 62.13 22.47
N ASP A 401 137.80 62.61 23.71
CA ASP A 401 136.67 62.64 24.64
C ASP A 401 135.60 63.63 24.18
N GLN A 402 135.98 64.80 23.64
CA GLN A 402 135.03 65.71 22.98
C GLN A 402 134.33 65.06 21.78
N ALA A 403 135.05 64.28 20.95
CA ALA A 403 134.44 63.59 19.81
C ALA A 403 133.42 62.53 20.25
N ALA A 404 133.77 61.70 21.25
CA ALA A 404 132.88 60.69 21.81
C ALA A 404 131.60 61.30 22.42
N VAL A 405 131.75 62.40 23.18
CA VAL A 405 130.60 63.15 23.73
C VAL A 405 129.75 63.76 22.61
N TYR A 406 130.37 64.25 21.54
CA TYR A 406 129.63 64.81 20.40
C TYR A 406 128.85 63.73 19.64
N GLU A 407 129.38 62.52 19.45
CA GLU A 407 128.63 61.41 18.85
C GLU A 407 127.48 60.93 19.75
N LEU A 408 127.69 60.82 21.07
CA LEU A 408 126.64 60.44 22.03
C LEU A 408 125.48 61.45 22.05
N ILE A 409 125.79 62.75 22.08
CA ILE A 409 124.78 63.82 22.02
C ILE A 409 124.07 63.81 20.65
N ASN A 410 124.76 63.55 19.54
CA ASN A 410 124.10 63.42 18.24
C ASN A 410 123.19 62.18 18.15
N ALA A 411 123.54 61.07 18.82
CA ALA A 411 122.68 59.89 18.91
C ALA A 411 121.41 60.20 19.73
N GLU A 412 121.54 60.83 20.90
CA GLU A 412 120.39 61.23 21.72
C GLU A 412 119.50 62.26 20.99
N VAL A 413 120.10 63.24 20.30
CA VAL A 413 119.37 64.19 19.44
C VAL A 413 118.65 63.48 18.28
N ALA A 414 119.24 62.42 17.71
CA ALA A 414 118.58 61.62 16.67
C ALA A 414 117.41 60.78 17.23
N GLU A 415 117.55 60.19 18.42
CA GLU A 415 116.45 59.47 19.07
C GLU A 415 115.32 60.42 19.51
N LEU A 416 115.66 61.61 20.01
CA LEU A 416 114.70 62.68 20.31
C LEU A 416 114.02 63.22 19.05
N ALA A 417 114.71 63.30 17.91
CA ALA A 417 114.08 63.61 16.63
C ALA A 417 113.10 62.50 16.22
N VAL A 418 113.46 61.23 16.37
CA VAL A 418 112.59 60.08 16.06
C VAL A 418 111.37 60.02 17.00
N SER A 419 111.53 60.31 18.30
CA SER A 419 110.39 60.37 19.23
C SER A 419 109.47 61.55 18.93
N LEU A 420 110.03 62.71 18.57
CA LEU A 420 109.26 63.90 18.18
C LEU A 420 108.53 63.73 16.84
N GLU A 421 109.07 62.97 15.87
CA GLU A 421 108.31 62.57 14.67
C GLU A 421 107.22 61.52 14.98
N ARG A 422 107.42 60.64 15.97
CA ARG A 422 106.35 59.74 16.47
C ARG A 422 105.23 60.55 17.14
N GLU A 423 105.55 61.57 17.94
CA GLU A 423 104.54 62.45 18.53
C GLU A 423 103.83 63.31 17.47
N LYS A 424 104.54 63.86 16.48
CA LYS A 424 103.93 64.57 15.34
C LYS A 424 102.95 63.68 14.59
N THR A 425 103.33 62.46 14.22
CA THR A 425 102.46 61.53 13.49
C THR A 425 101.27 61.07 14.34
N GLN A 426 101.43 60.88 15.66
CA GLN A 426 100.28 60.67 16.57
C GLN A 426 99.36 61.90 16.64
N ALA A 427 99.92 63.12 16.72
CA ALA A 427 99.14 64.36 16.70
C ALA A 427 98.40 64.56 15.36
N GLU A 428 98.94 64.10 14.24
CA GLU A 428 98.27 64.08 12.94
C GLU A 428 97.19 63.00 12.84
N GLN A 429 97.38 61.83 13.44
CA GLN A 429 96.33 60.82 13.60
C GLN A 429 95.17 61.36 14.48
N LEU A 430 95.47 62.08 15.55
CA LEU A 430 94.45 62.73 16.40
C LEU A 430 93.75 63.89 15.67
N LYS A 431 94.46 64.71 14.88
CA LYS A 431 93.86 65.74 14.01
C LYS A 431 92.93 65.13 12.96
N THR A 432 93.36 64.07 12.28
CA THR A 432 92.54 63.41 11.23
C THR A 432 91.33 62.69 11.82
N TRP A 433 91.47 62.01 12.96
CA TRP A 433 90.33 61.43 13.70
C TRP A 433 89.35 62.50 14.18
N SER A 434 89.86 63.62 14.72
CA SER A 434 89.04 64.76 15.13
C SER A 434 88.28 65.36 13.93
N ALA A 435 88.95 65.53 12.78
CA ALA A 435 88.32 65.98 11.55
C ALA A 435 87.24 65.01 11.04
N GLN A 436 87.49 63.69 11.03
CA GLN A 436 86.49 62.67 10.68
C GLN A 436 85.29 62.67 11.64
N ARG A 437 85.52 62.91 12.93
CA ARG A 437 84.46 63.05 13.94
C ARG A 437 83.65 64.34 13.73
N GLN A 438 84.30 65.45 13.39
CA GLN A 438 83.62 66.70 13.02
C GLN A 438 82.81 66.53 11.73
N GLN A 439 83.38 65.89 10.70
CA GLN A 439 82.71 65.57 9.42
C GLN A 439 81.43 64.76 9.65
N SER A 440 81.52 63.64 10.38
CA SER A 440 80.37 62.77 10.66
C SER A 440 79.30 63.42 11.55
N LEU A 441 79.68 64.33 12.46
CA LEU A 441 78.74 65.17 13.21
C LEU A 441 78.06 66.22 12.32
N LEU A 442 78.80 66.84 11.38
CA LEU A 442 78.24 67.75 10.38
C LEU A 442 77.29 67.02 9.42
N ASP A 443 77.62 65.82 8.95
CA ASP A 443 76.76 65.00 8.12
C ASP A 443 75.49 64.58 8.87
N ARG A 444 75.60 64.20 10.15
CA ARG A 444 74.43 63.91 11.00
C ARG A 444 73.56 65.15 11.21
N ARG A 445 74.15 66.32 11.42
CA ARG A 445 73.44 67.61 11.48
C ARG A 445 72.75 67.93 10.15
N GLN A 446 73.41 67.75 9.02
CA GLN A 446 72.81 67.97 7.69
C GLN A 446 71.66 66.99 7.40
N LYS A 447 71.79 65.71 7.76
CA LYS A 447 70.69 64.73 7.65
C LYS A 447 69.49 65.18 8.48
N LEU A 448 69.69 65.53 9.75
CA LEU A 448 68.63 66.04 10.62
C LEU A 448 67.97 67.33 10.05
N LEU A 449 68.76 68.27 9.52
CA LEU A 449 68.23 69.48 8.87
C LEU A 449 67.44 69.17 7.58
N LYS A 450 67.85 68.17 6.77
CA LYS A 450 67.09 67.72 5.59
C LYS A 450 65.72 67.11 5.99
N HIS A 451 65.66 66.41 7.11
CA HIS A 451 64.39 65.91 7.67
C HIS A 451 63.53 67.03 8.26
N LEU A 452 64.12 67.98 8.98
CA LEU A 452 63.42 69.10 9.64
C LEU A 452 62.99 70.24 8.68
N GLY A 453 63.61 70.37 7.52
CA GLY A 453 63.36 71.51 6.62
C GLY A 453 64.07 72.80 7.07
N GLY A 454 63.86 73.89 6.33
CA GLY A 454 64.53 75.17 6.59
C GLY A 454 63.88 76.01 7.71
N SER A 455 62.64 75.67 8.08
CA SER A 455 61.83 76.39 9.05
C SER A 455 60.84 75.44 9.75
N PRO A 456 60.40 75.69 10.99
CA PRO A 456 59.27 74.99 11.59
C PRO A 456 58.01 75.00 10.71
N GLY A 457 57.83 76.04 9.87
CA GLY A 457 56.74 76.08 8.89
C GLY A 457 56.85 75.03 7.77
N ASP A 458 58.04 74.50 7.48
CA ASP A 458 58.22 73.40 6.51
C ASP A 458 57.82 72.06 7.11
N MET A 459 58.06 71.84 8.41
CA MET A 459 57.53 70.67 9.13
C MET A 459 56.01 70.66 9.06
N THR A 460 55.35 71.78 9.38
CA THR A 460 53.88 71.88 9.30
C THR A 460 53.38 71.69 7.87
N ARG A 461 54.08 72.21 6.85
CA ARG A 461 53.71 71.99 5.44
C ARG A 461 53.90 70.55 4.98
N ARG A 462 54.87 69.81 5.52
CA ARG A 462 55.05 68.37 5.25
C ARG A 462 53.95 67.55 5.90
N THR A 463 53.69 67.72 7.20
CA THR A 463 52.63 66.96 7.89
C THR A 463 51.23 67.25 7.35
N VAL A 464 50.94 68.50 6.95
CA VAL A 464 49.68 68.87 6.24
C VAL A 464 49.61 68.31 4.82
N ARG A 465 50.74 67.95 4.19
CA ARG A 465 50.77 67.22 2.90
C ARG A 465 50.61 65.71 3.05
N GLU A 466 51.00 65.17 4.20
CA GLU A 466 50.89 63.73 4.54
C GLU A 466 49.51 63.38 5.10
N GLN A 467 48.79 64.34 5.68
CA GLN A 467 47.36 64.21 5.92
C GLN A 467 46.61 64.10 4.57
N PRO A 468 45.76 63.08 4.37
CA PRO A 468 44.90 63.02 3.19
C PRO A 468 44.00 64.25 3.18
N SER A 469 43.92 64.92 2.03
CA SER A 469 43.18 66.17 1.90
C SER A 469 41.71 66.02 2.33
N GLU A 470 41.10 67.08 2.87
CA GLU A 470 39.68 67.06 3.28
C GLU A 470 38.72 66.43 2.25
N PRO A 471 38.80 66.70 0.93
CA PRO A 471 37.98 66.01 -0.06
C PRO A 471 38.29 64.49 -0.21
N GLN A 472 39.50 64.02 0.07
CA GLN A 472 39.81 62.58 0.14
C GLN A 472 39.21 61.95 1.40
N ILE A 473 39.29 62.62 2.56
CA ILE A 473 38.63 62.17 3.80
C ILE A 473 37.10 62.13 3.60
N ALA A 474 36.53 63.13 2.94
CA ALA A 474 35.10 63.19 2.64
C ALA A 474 34.67 62.04 1.70
N ARG A 475 35.46 61.72 0.66
CA ARG A 475 35.23 60.55 -0.20
C ARG A 475 35.27 59.24 0.59
N LEU A 476 36.34 58.99 1.34
CA LEU A 476 36.45 57.77 2.15
C LEU A 476 35.30 57.61 3.17
N ARG A 477 34.78 58.71 3.73
CA ARG A 477 33.58 58.69 4.57
C ARG A 477 32.30 58.37 3.78
N ALA A 478 32.12 58.93 2.59
CA ALA A 478 31.01 58.61 1.72
C ALA A 478 31.07 57.15 1.23
N ASP A 479 32.25 56.64 0.88
CA ASP A 479 32.46 55.25 0.47
C ASP A 479 32.15 54.27 1.61
N LEU A 480 32.59 54.58 2.85
CA LEU A 480 32.23 53.80 4.04
C LEU A 480 30.71 53.81 4.31
N GLU A 481 30.03 54.95 4.12
CA GLU A 481 28.58 55.02 4.33
C GLU A 481 27.79 54.32 3.21
N ASN A 482 28.26 54.41 1.95
CA ASN A 482 27.75 53.63 0.84
C ASN A 482 27.86 52.12 1.12
N MET A 483 29.02 51.65 1.61
CA MET A 483 29.24 50.25 1.98
C MET A 483 28.39 49.79 3.18
N ARG A 484 28.05 50.69 4.10
CA ARG A 484 27.07 50.41 5.17
C ARG A 484 25.66 50.27 4.63
N VAL A 485 25.26 51.13 3.69
CA VAL A 485 23.92 51.10 3.08
C VAL A 485 23.74 49.87 2.17
N THR A 486 24.76 49.46 1.41
CA THR A 486 24.70 48.20 0.64
C THR A 486 24.61 47.00 1.58
N TYR A 487 25.48 46.90 2.60
CA TYR A 487 25.43 45.81 3.58
C TYR A 487 24.07 45.73 4.30
N GLN A 488 23.49 46.87 4.73
CA GLN A 488 22.14 46.88 5.32
C GLN A 488 21.05 46.43 4.34
N ARG A 489 21.19 46.71 3.04
CA ARG A 489 20.26 46.25 2.01
C ARG A 489 20.41 44.74 1.77
N GLU A 490 21.63 44.24 1.72
CA GLU A 490 21.95 42.82 1.55
C GLU A 490 21.47 41.99 2.75
N MET A 491 21.68 42.46 3.98
CA MET A 491 21.13 41.84 5.19
C MET A 491 19.60 41.76 5.16
N ARG A 492 18.90 42.85 4.78
CA ARG A 492 17.43 42.81 4.62
C ARG A 492 16.96 41.84 3.55
N LEU A 493 17.70 41.73 2.44
CA LEU A 493 17.41 40.77 1.37
C LEU A 493 17.72 39.31 1.76
N ALA A 494 18.68 39.10 2.67
CA ALA A 494 18.92 37.79 3.29
C ALA A 494 17.77 37.44 4.25
N GLU A 495 17.35 38.36 5.13
CA GLU A 495 16.21 38.15 6.03
C GLU A 495 14.89 37.86 5.30
N THR A 496 14.60 38.53 4.17
CA THR A 496 13.37 38.22 3.41
C THR A 496 13.44 36.83 2.78
N LYS A 497 14.58 36.44 2.20
CA LYS A 497 14.80 35.08 1.69
C LYS A 497 14.73 34.03 2.78
N GLU A 498 15.24 34.32 3.98
CA GLU A 498 15.15 33.42 5.14
C GLU A 498 13.69 33.21 5.53
N ARG A 499 12.89 34.27 5.63
CA ARG A 499 11.43 34.18 5.92
C ARG A 499 10.70 33.40 4.83
N GLU A 500 10.95 33.69 3.55
CA GLU A 500 10.39 32.93 2.42
C GLU A 500 10.74 31.44 2.46
N LEU A 501 11.96 31.08 2.91
CA LEU A 501 12.38 29.69 3.06
C LEU A 501 11.74 29.04 4.29
N GLN A 502 11.65 29.74 5.42
CA GLN A 502 10.94 29.26 6.62
C GLN A 502 9.46 28.98 6.33
N ASP A 503 8.78 29.84 5.58
CA ASP A 503 7.38 29.64 5.20
C ASP A 503 7.20 28.51 4.17
N LYS A 504 8.15 28.33 3.24
CA LYS A 504 8.19 27.14 2.36
C LYS A 504 8.38 25.85 3.14
N VAL A 505 9.26 25.83 4.14
CA VAL A 505 9.46 24.67 5.03
C VAL A 505 8.17 24.35 5.79
N ARG A 506 7.50 25.35 6.38
CA ARG A 506 6.19 25.16 7.05
C ARG A 506 5.13 24.57 6.13
N LEU A 507 5.05 25.04 4.87
CA LEU A 507 4.12 24.49 3.89
C LEU A 507 4.44 23.00 3.63
N LEU A 508 5.71 22.66 3.35
CA LEU A 508 6.14 21.27 3.16
C LEU A 508 5.92 20.39 4.39
N GLU A 509 6.07 20.92 5.61
CA GLU A 509 5.72 20.23 6.86
C GLU A 509 4.21 19.93 6.94
N THR A 510 3.35 20.89 6.60
CA THR A 510 1.89 20.66 6.57
C THR A 510 1.46 19.69 5.46
N GLU A 511 2.12 19.72 4.30
CA GLU A 511 1.88 18.76 3.22
C GLU A 511 2.36 17.36 3.61
N GLY A 512 3.51 17.24 4.26
CA GLY A 512 4.02 15.99 4.83
C GLY A 512 3.07 15.40 5.86
N ALA A 513 2.58 16.21 6.81
CA ALA A 513 1.58 15.78 7.79
C ALA A 513 0.26 15.34 7.13
N ARG A 514 -0.17 16.02 6.06
CA ARG A 514 -1.35 15.63 5.25
C ARG A 514 -1.13 14.29 4.54
N LEU A 515 0.05 14.08 3.94
CA LEU A 515 0.40 12.83 3.25
C LEU A 515 0.52 11.66 4.23
N LEU A 516 1.15 11.84 5.40
CA LEU A 516 1.18 10.84 6.48
C LEU A 516 -0.25 10.48 6.95
N SER A 517 -1.13 11.47 7.08
CA SER A 517 -2.55 11.24 7.41
C SER A 517 -3.29 10.43 6.33
N GLN A 518 -2.93 10.61 5.05
CA GLN A 518 -3.47 9.83 3.93
C GLN A 518 -2.92 8.40 3.91
N ILE A 519 -1.64 8.20 4.24
CA ILE A 519 -1.01 6.87 4.36
C ILE A 519 -1.71 6.07 5.47
N VAL A 520 -1.84 6.63 6.67
CA VAL A 520 -2.54 5.97 7.81
C VAL A 520 -4.02 5.70 7.50
N ALA A 521 -4.68 6.53 6.67
CA ALA A 521 -6.02 6.25 6.19
C ALA A 521 -6.06 5.13 5.12
N GLY A 522 -4.98 4.97 4.33
CA GLY A 522 -4.80 3.86 3.39
C GLY A 522 -4.53 2.53 4.10
N GLU A 523 -3.64 2.51 5.08
CA GLU A 523 -3.33 1.33 5.91
C GLU A 523 -4.60 0.77 6.57
N LYS A 524 -5.43 1.63 7.16
CA LYS A 524 -6.73 1.24 7.74
C LYS A 524 -7.70 0.64 6.71
N ARG A 525 -7.65 1.08 5.45
CA ARG A 525 -8.45 0.49 4.37
C ARG A 525 -7.89 -0.86 3.93
N SER A 526 -6.56 -1.04 3.91
CA SER A 526 -5.92 -2.34 3.66
C SER A 526 -6.37 -3.35 4.71
N GLN A 527 -6.27 -3.00 6.00
CA GLN A 527 -6.73 -3.83 7.12
C GLN A 527 -8.22 -4.20 7.03
N GLN A 528 -9.08 -3.27 6.60
CA GLN A 528 -10.49 -3.54 6.35
C GLN A 528 -10.74 -4.47 5.15
N ILE A 529 -9.93 -4.38 4.09
CA ILE A 529 -10.00 -5.29 2.93
C ILE A 529 -9.51 -6.68 3.35
N GLU A 530 -8.41 -6.78 4.08
CA GLU A 530 -7.86 -8.02 4.63
C GLU A 530 -8.86 -8.73 5.55
N GLU A 531 -9.56 -7.99 6.42
CA GLU A 531 -10.62 -8.54 7.28
C GLU A 531 -11.83 -9.04 6.45
N LEU A 532 -12.26 -8.29 5.43
CA LEU A 532 -13.36 -8.69 4.54
C LEU A 532 -12.97 -9.89 3.65
N GLU A 533 -11.72 -9.99 3.21
CA GLU A 533 -11.21 -11.17 2.52
C GLU A 533 -11.19 -12.39 3.45
N GLU A 534 -10.76 -12.24 4.71
CA GLU A 534 -10.85 -13.32 5.69
C GLU A 534 -12.30 -13.75 5.95
N GLN A 535 -13.23 -12.81 6.12
CA GLN A 535 -14.65 -13.11 6.29
C GLN A 535 -15.23 -13.83 5.06
N THR A 536 -14.83 -13.42 3.85
CA THR A 536 -15.25 -14.05 2.59
C THR A 536 -14.70 -15.47 2.47
N ARG A 537 -13.40 -15.69 2.69
CA ARG A 537 -12.78 -17.03 2.68
C ARG A 537 -13.39 -17.97 3.72
N LYS A 538 -13.75 -17.46 4.91
CA LYS A 538 -14.48 -18.22 5.94
C LYS A 538 -15.87 -18.64 5.44
N ARG A 539 -16.64 -17.71 4.85
CA ARG A 539 -17.95 -17.98 4.22
C ARG A 539 -17.86 -18.98 3.05
N GLU A 540 -16.84 -18.88 2.21
CA GLU A 540 -16.59 -19.84 1.12
C GLU A 540 -16.30 -21.25 1.65
N HIS A 541 -15.51 -21.35 2.73
CA HIS A 541 -15.25 -22.62 3.40
C HIS A 541 -16.50 -23.22 4.06
N GLU A 542 -17.27 -22.40 4.79
CA GLU A 542 -18.57 -22.78 5.37
C GLU A 542 -19.52 -23.31 4.28
N LEU A 543 -19.66 -22.60 3.16
CA LEU A 543 -20.47 -23.01 2.01
C LEU A 543 -19.95 -24.27 1.31
N ALA A 544 -18.64 -24.51 1.29
CA ALA A 544 -18.06 -25.73 0.74
C ALA A 544 -18.35 -26.96 1.61
N VAL A 545 -18.27 -26.81 2.94
CA VAL A 545 -18.68 -27.85 3.91
C VAL A 545 -20.20 -28.10 3.80
N GLU A 546 -21.01 -27.04 3.76
CA GLU A 546 -22.46 -27.13 3.58
C GLU A 546 -22.89 -27.83 2.28
N ARG A 547 -22.12 -27.70 1.20
CA ARG A 547 -22.36 -28.45 -0.06
C ARG A 547 -22.02 -29.93 0.13
N LYS A 548 -20.82 -30.22 0.65
CA LYS A 548 -20.37 -31.60 0.91
C LYS A 548 -21.34 -32.35 1.82
N ASN A 549 -21.84 -31.73 2.89
CA ASN A 549 -22.81 -32.34 3.79
C ASN A 549 -24.12 -32.68 3.06
N ARG A 550 -24.64 -31.79 2.21
CA ARG A 550 -25.85 -32.05 1.40
C ARG A 550 -25.64 -33.10 0.31
N ASP A 551 -24.41 -33.27 -0.17
CA ASP A 551 -24.06 -34.35 -1.09
C ASP A 551 -23.98 -35.70 -0.35
N GLU A 552 -23.41 -35.74 0.86
CA GLU A 552 -23.43 -36.92 1.74
C GLU A 552 -24.86 -37.29 2.20
N GLU A 553 -25.73 -36.32 2.46
CA GLU A 553 -27.15 -36.54 2.73
C GLU A 553 -27.88 -37.14 1.50
N ARG A 554 -27.57 -36.65 0.29
CA ARG A 554 -28.09 -37.21 -0.96
C ARG A 554 -27.64 -38.65 -1.18
N GLU A 555 -26.34 -38.93 -1.03
CA GLU A 555 -25.80 -40.29 -1.14
C GLU A 555 -26.43 -41.25 -0.12
N GLN A 556 -26.62 -40.79 1.13
CA GLN A 556 -27.33 -41.55 2.16
C GLN A 556 -28.80 -41.81 1.80
N PHE A 557 -29.52 -40.80 1.29
CA PHE A 557 -30.92 -40.96 0.85
C PHE A 557 -31.03 -41.96 -0.30
N GLU A 558 -30.18 -41.86 -1.32
CA GLU A 558 -30.14 -42.82 -2.42
C GLU A 558 -29.77 -44.23 -1.95
N ALA A 559 -28.80 -44.37 -1.03
CA ALA A 559 -28.42 -45.67 -0.45
C ALA A 559 -29.58 -46.29 0.33
N ASN A 560 -30.30 -45.50 1.12
CA ASN A 560 -31.51 -45.94 1.83
C ASN A 560 -32.63 -46.32 0.86
N GLN A 561 -32.86 -45.56 -0.21
CA GLN A 561 -33.84 -45.91 -1.24
C GLN A 561 -33.48 -47.20 -1.98
N ARG A 562 -32.20 -47.39 -2.35
CA ARG A 562 -31.68 -48.64 -2.93
C ARG A 562 -31.89 -49.82 -1.98
N ALA A 563 -31.61 -49.65 -0.68
CA ALA A 563 -31.83 -50.68 0.33
C ALA A 563 -33.32 -51.03 0.53
N LEU A 564 -34.21 -50.03 0.50
CA LEU A 564 -35.66 -50.23 0.56
C LEU A 564 -36.18 -50.97 -0.67
N LEU A 565 -35.75 -50.60 -1.88
CA LEU A 565 -36.13 -51.31 -3.12
C LEU A 565 -35.64 -52.75 -3.11
N MET A 566 -34.39 -53.01 -2.73
CA MET A 566 -33.86 -54.36 -2.53
C MET A 566 -34.67 -55.14 -1.48
N ARG A 567 -35.12 -54.48 -0.40
CA ARG A 567 -35.97 -55.11 0.62
C ARG A 567 -37.34 -55.47 0.05
N ILE A 568 -37.98 -54.57 -0.69
CA ILE A 568 -39.26 -54.82 -1.40
C ILE A 568 -39.10 -56.01 -2.34
N GLU A 569 -38.06 -56.04 -3.19
CA GLU A 569 -37.81 -57.19 -4.06
C GLU A 569 -37.64 -58.51 -3.28
N THR A 570 -36.98 -58.52 -2.12
CA THR A 570 -36.86 -59.75 -1.31
C THR A 570 -38.21 -60.19 -0.72
N LEU A 571 -39.08 -59.25 -0.37
CA LEU A 571 -40.42 -59.53 0.13
C LEU A 571 -41.35 -59.99 -1.01
N GLU A 572 -41.27 -59.38 -2.20
CA GLU A 572 -42.00 -59.82 -3.39
C GLU A 572 -41.55 -61.21 -3.88
N ARG A 573 -40.24 -61.50 -3.84
CA ARG A 573 -39.74 -62.87 -4.12
C ARG A 573 -40.24 -63.91 -3.11
N ALA A 574 -40.51 -63.50 -1.86
CA ALA A 574 -41.06 -64.38 -0.82
C ALA A 574 -42.61 -64.44 -0.82
N ALA A 575 -43.29 -63.41 -1.33
CA ALA A 575 -44.75 -63.29 -1.37
C ALA A 575 -45.36 -63.73 -2.71
N LYS A 576 -44.57 -63.84 -3.78
CA LYS A 576 -44.99 -64.55 -5.00
C LYS A 576 -45.39 -65.98 -4.61
N PRO A 577 -46.59 -66.45 -5.00
CA PRO A 577 -46.95 -67.83 -4.78
C PRO A 577 -45.96 -68.71 -5.53
N SER A 578 -45.26 -69.57 -4.80
CA SER A 578 -44.41 -70.61 -5.37
C SER A 578 -45.21 -71.40 -6.40
N THR A 579 -44.58 -71.72 -7.54
CA THR A 579 -45.25 -72.56 -8.54
C THR A 579 -45.58 -73.92 -7.90
N PRO A 580 -46.59 -74.66 -8.38
CA PRO A 580 -46.94 -75.96 -7.80
C PRO A 580 -45.76 -76.95 -7.78
N GLU A 581 -44.79 -76.80 -8.69
CA GLU A 581 -43.54 -77.56 -8.72
C GLU A 581 -42.57 -77.20 -7.57
N GLU A 582 -42.50 -75.92 -7.17
CA GLU A 582 -41.71 -75.46 -6.03
C GLU A 582 -42.33 -75.89 -4.69
N GLN A 583 -43.67 -75.91 -4.58
CA GLN A 583 -44.35 -76.43 -3.39
C GLN A 583 -44.10 -77.94 -3.25
N GLN A 584 -44.32 -78.72 -4.31
CA GLN A 584 -44.04 -80.16 -4.32
C GLN A 584 -42.57 -80.49 -4.02
N SER A 585 -41.62 -79.71 -4.54
CA SER A 585 -40.20 -79.94 -4.28
C SER A 585 -39.71 -79.42 -2.93
N ALA A 586 -40.41 -78.47 -2.28
CA ALA A 586 -40.21 -78.13 -0.88
C ALA A 586 -40.77 -79.21 0.06
N GLU A 587 -41.99 -79.68 -0.19
CA GLU A 587 -42.61 -80.77 0.57
C GLU A 587 -41.78 -82.06 0.47
N ALA A 588 -41.35 -82.46 -0.73
CA ALA A 588 -40.50 -83.62 -0.94
C ALA A 588 -39.16 -83.56 -0.19
N ARG A 589 -38.60 -82.35 0.04
CA ARG A 589 -37.40 -82.14 0.87
C ARG A 589 -37.70 -82.13 2.37
N SER A 590 -38.96 -81.86 2.75
CA SER A 590 -39.39 -81.88 4.16
C SER A 590 -39.69 -83.29 4.69
N VAL A 591 -39.84 -84.29 3.80
CA VAL A 591 -40.04 -85.71 4.17
C VAL A 591 -38.80 -86.25 4.89
N LYS A 592 -38.80 -86.14 6.22
CA LYS A 592 -37.84 -86.80 7.10
C LYS A 592 -38.06 -88.31 7.03
N LEU A 593 -37.39 -88.98 6.10
CA LEU A 593 -37.28 -90.44 6.08
C LEU A 593 -36.86 -90.94 7.47
N ALA A 594 -37.70 -91.82 8.04
CA ALA A 594 -37.41 -92.43 9.33
C ALA A 594 -36.02 -93.09 9.29
N SER A 595 -35.26 -93.01 10.38
CA SER A 595 -33.86 -93.45 10.44
C SER A 595 -33.63 -94.94 10.12
N TRP A 596 -34.71 -95.71 10.00
CA TRP A 596 -34.77 -97.14 9.73
C TRP A 596 -34.74 -97.43 8.21
N MET A 597 -35.09 -96.43 7.37
CA MET A 597 -35.05 -96.52 5.89
C MET A 597 -33.76 -95.97 5.28
N ARG A 598 -32.77 -95.59 6.10
CA ARG A 598 -31.47 -95.09 5.60
C ARG A 598 -30.57 -96.28 5.23
N LEU A 599 -30.75 -96.78 4.00
CA LEU A 599 -29.87 -97.76 3.37
C LEU A 599 -28.40 -97.30 3.43
N LYS A 600 -27.47 -98.24 3.65
CA LYS A 600 -26.04 -97.96 3.60
C LYS A 600 -25.58 -97.74 2.16
N GLY A 601 -25.01 -96.57 1.91
CA GLY A 601 -24.08 -96.25 0.82
C GLY A 601 -22.94 -95.46 1.43
#